data_AF-A0A6V7IL41-F1
#
_entry.id   AF-A0A6V7IL41-F1
#
_cell.length_a   1.000
_cell.length_b   1.000
_cell.length_c   1.000
_cell.angle_alpha   90.00
_cell.angle_beta   90.00
_cell.angle_gamma   90.00
#
_symmetry.space_group_name_H-M   'P 1'
#
loop_
_entity.id
_entity.type
_entity.pdbx_description
1 polymer ?
#
loop_
_entity_poly.entity_id
_entity_poly.type
_entity_poly.pdbx_seq_one_letter_code
_entity_poly.pdbx_strand_id
1 'polypeptide(L)'
;MDVEAIRAQLKKYNQDHLLKFWEKLNDAEKEELTSELIDLDLAETNSYFERAVESAKNHHKILDERIQPIASEACGVYNESSFETLDNYEAVGLKEISEGKVAVVLMAGGQGTRLGVLYPKGMYDVQLPSHKTLFQIQAERIQRLESMAEEKHGKRGAIL
;
A
#
# COMPACT_ATOMS: atom_id res chain seq x y z
N MET A 1 17.33 19.45 20.62
CA MET A 1 17.48 20.72 19.86
C MET A 1 16.73 21.79 20.66
N ASP A 2 17.20 23.04 20.71
CA ASP A 2 16.48 24.10 21.44
C ASP A 2 15.14 24.41 20.74
N VAL A 3 14.06 24.58 21.51
CA VAL A 3 12.70 24.87 21.00
C VAL A 3 12.69 26.12 20.15
N GLU A 4 13.51 27.10 20.49
CA GLU A 4 13.63 28.34 19.70
C GLU A 4 14.25 28.09 18.32
N ALA A 5 15.14 27.12 18.19
CA ALA A 5 15.69 26.71 16.89
C ALA A 5 14.61 26.04 16.01
N ILE A 6 13.79 25.17 16.61
CA ILE A 6 12.66 24.51 15.92
C ILE A 6 11.63 25.55 15.50
N ARG A 7 11.27 26.48 16.40
CA ARG A 7 10.36 27.59 16.11
C ARG A 7 10.87 28.45 14.94
N ALA A 8 12.17 28.74 14.90
CA ALA A 8 12.77 29.49 13.79
C ALA A 8 12.72 28.72 12.47
N GLN A 9 12.96 27.40 12.49
CA GLN A 9 12.85 26.55 11.30
C GLN A 9 11.41 26.48 10.79
N LEU A 10 10.43 26.27 11.67
CA LEU A 10 9.01 26.26 11.32
C LEU A 10 8.54 27.57 10.70
N LYS A 11 8.99 28.71 11.26
CA LYS A 11 8.67 30.04 10.71
C LYS A 11 9.13 30.22 9.27
N LYS A 12 10.29 29.65 8.87
CA LYS A 12 10.75 29.71 7.46
C LYS A 12 9.76 29.09 6.49
N TYR A 13 9.00 28.10 6.95
CA TYR A 13 8.01 27.37 6.16
C TYR A 13 6.56 27.78 6.47
N ASN A 14 6.35 28.81 7.30
CA ASN A 14 5.03 29.26 7.79
C ASN A 14 4.25 28.18 8.58
N GLN A 15 4.95 27.30 9.29
CA GLN A 15 4.39 26.18 10.06
C GLN A 15 4.56 26.36 11.58
N ASP A 16 4.77 27.58 12.07
CA ASP A 16 5.02 27.87 13.50
C ASP A 16 3.80 27.59 14.40
N HIS A 17 2.62 27.50 13.80
CA HIS A 17 1.39 27.11 14.48
C HIS A 17 1.44 25.70 15.10
N LEU A 18 2.36 24.82 14.66
CA LEU A 18 2.57 23.50 15.27
C LEU A 18 3.02 23.61 16.74
N LEU A 19 3.64 24.73 17.14
CA LEU A 19 4.04 24.99 18.53
C LEU A 19 3.01 25.81 19.32
N LYS A 20 1.79 26.02 18.80
CA LYS A 20 0.75 26.87 19.44
C LYS A 20 0.42 26.46 20.87
N PHE A 21 0.46 25.16 21.17
CA PHE A 21 0.10 24.61 22.48
C PHE A 21 1.31 24.11 23.28
N TRP A 22 2.53 24.48 22.89
CA TRP A 22 3.77 24.00 23.50
C TRP A 22 3.80 24.11 25.04
N GLU A 23 3.32 25.23 25.59
CA GLU A 23 3.29 25.47 27.04
C GLU A 23 2.32 24.56 27.81
N LYS A 24 1.39 23.89 27.11
CA LYS A 24 0.44 22.96 27.73
C LYS A 24 0.94 21.51 27.77
N LEU A 25 2.05 21.23 27.08
CA LEU A 25 2.60 19.89 26.97
C LEU A 25 3.46 19.56 28.20
N ASN A 26 3.42 18.29 28.62
CA ASN A 26 4.38 17.76 29.57
C ASN A 26 5.73 17.47 28.88
N ASP A 27 6.76 17.16 29.65
CA ASP A 27 8.12 17.00 29.11
C ASP A 27 8.24 15.83 28.12
N ALA A 28 7.51 14.72 28.34
CA ALA A 28 7.50 13.59 27.41
C ALA A 28 6.82 13.95 26.08
N GLU A 29 5.69 14.65 26.12
CA GLU A 29 4.98 15.13 24.92
C GLU A 29 5.82 16.15 24.14
N LYS A 30 6.60 17.00 24.83
CA LYS A 30 7.52 17.94 24.20
C LYS A 30 8.65 17.23 23.48
N GLU A 31 9.22 16.18 24.09
CA GLU A 31 10.26 15.36 23.47
C GLU A 31 9.74 14.62 22.23
N GLU A 32 8.56 14.01 22.32
CA GLU A 32 7.91 13.31 21.20
C GLU A 32 7.65 14.25 20.02
N LEU A 33 6.96 15.37 20.28
CA LEU A 33 6.68 16.37 19.24
C LEU A 33 7.96 16.93 18.62
N THR A 34 9.00 17.16 19.43
CA THR A 34 10.30 17.63 18.92
C THR A 34 10.92 16.61 17.97
N SER A 35 10.86 15.31 18.31
CA SER A 35 11.39 14.25 17.47
C SER A 35 10.66 14.19 16.13
N GLU A 36 9.33 14.26 16.14
CA GLU A 36 8.52 14.26 14.91
C GLU A 36 8.81 15.47 14.02
N LEU A 37 8.92 16.67 14.61
CA LEU A 37 9.18 17.89 13.86
C LEU A 37 10.58 17.94 13.24
N ILE A 38 11.56 17.25 13.84
CA ILE A 38 12.92 17.15 13.30
C ILE A 38 12.98 16.18 12.13
N ASP A 39 12.23 15.08 12.18
CA ASP A 39 12.18 14.06 11.13
C ASP A 39 11.40 14.55 9.89
N LEU A 40 10.49 15.51 10.08
CA LEU A 40 9.64 16.03 9.01
C LEU A 40 10.38 16.98 8.06
N ASP A 41 10.46 16.63 6.77
CA ASP A 41 10.88 17.55 5.72
C ASP A 41 9.72 18.51 5.34
N LEU A 42 9.74 19.68 6.00
CA LEU A 42 8.75 20.74 5.77
C LEU A 42 8.84 21.37 4.39
N ALA A 43 10.03 21.42 3.78
CA ALA A 43 10.20 21.97 2.45
C ALA A 43 9.51 21.08 1.42
N GLU A 44 9.76 19.78 1.51
CA GLU A 44 9.15 18.77 0.64
C GLU A 44 7.64 18.69 0.84
N THR A 45 7.18 18.66 2.10
CA THR A 45 5.76 18.60 2.46
C THR A 45 4.99 19.81 1.90
N ASN A 46 5.53 21.03 2.04
CA ASN A 46 4.92 22.21 1.46
C ASN A 46 4.88 22.14 -0.07
N SER A 47 5.94 21.64 -0.71
CA SER A 47 5.98 21.46 -2.17
C SER A 47 4.89 20.50 -2.67
N TYR A 48 4.66 19.39 -1.96
CA TYR A 48 3.57 18.47 -2.27
C TYR A 48 2.20 19.14 -2.16
N PHE A 49 1.98 19.90 -1.09
CA PHE A 49 0.72 20.61 -0.88
C PHE A 49 0.45 21.64 -1.99
N GLU A 50 1.43 22.48 -2.32
CA GLU A 50 1.31 23.51 -3.35
C GLU A 50 0.95 22.90 -4.71
N ARG A 51 1.67 21.85 -5.12
CA ARG A 51 1.40 21.13 -6.38
C ARG A 51 0.01 20.52 -6.41
N ALA A 52 -0.43 19.90 -5.30
CA ALA A 52 -1.75 19.30 -5.21
C ALA A 52 -2.87 20.35 -5.32
N VAL A 53 -2.71 21.48 -4.62
CA VAL A 53 -3.68 22.59 -4.65
C VAL A 53 -3.73 23.26 -6.02
N GLU A 54 -2.58 23.49 -6.65
CA GLU A 54 -2.50 24.05 -8.00
C GLU A 54 -3.18 23.12 -9.02
N SER A 55 -2.87 21.82 -8.97
CA SER A 55 -3.52 20.82 -9.82
C SER A 55 -5.03 20.79 -9.62
N ALA A 56 -5.53 20.92 -8.38
CA ALA A 56 -6.95 20.94 -8.09
C ALA A 56 -7.67 22.17 -8.69
N LYS A 57 -7.01 23.34 -8.70
CA LYS A 57 -7.58 24.59 -9.26
C LYS A 57 -7.67 24.57 -10.79
N ASN A 58 -6.76 23.86 -11.46
CA ASN A 58 -6.68 23.80 -12.91
C ASN A 58 -7.63 22.74 -13.54
N HIS A 59 -8.64 22.25 -12.81
CA HIS A 59 -9.57 21.18 -13.22
C HIS A 59 -10.56 21.51 -14.36
N HIS A 60 -10.25 22.50 -15.21
CA HIS A 60 -11.00 22.73 -16.44
C HIS A 60 -10.15 22.35 -17.66
N LYS A 61 -10.40 21.14 -18.20
CA LYS A 61 -10.15 20.65 -19.59
C LYS A 61 -9.39 19.33 -19.75
N ILE A 62 -9.62 18.29 -18.93
CA ILE A 62 -9.20 16.93 -19.33
C ILE A 62 -10.23 15.89 -18.89
N LEU A 63 -11.40 15.91 -19.51
CA LEU A 63 -12.12 14.67 -19.80
C LEU A 63 -11.96 14.49 -21.31
N ASP A 64 -11.00 13.63 -21.61
CA ASP A 64 -10.15 13.60 -22.78
C ASP A 64 -10.85 12.86 -23.92
N GLU A 65 -11.13 13.54 -25.03
CA GLU A 65 -11.64 12.93 -26.27
C GLU A 65 -10.71 11.80 -26.80
N ARG A 66 -9.49 11.67 -26.23
CA ARG A 66 -8.50 10.64 -26.56
C ARG A 66 -8.57 9.39 -25.67
N ILE A 67 -9.45 9.33 -24.66
CA ILE A 67 -9.68 8.08 -23.92
C ILE A 67 -10.30 7.06 -24.86
N GLN A 68 -9.62 5.94 -25.06
CA GLN A 68 -10.07 4.82 -25.89
C GLN A 68 -9.90 3.51 -25.13
N PRO A 69 -10.64 2.45 -25.49
CA PRO A 69 -10.43 1.13 -24.91
C PRO A 69 -9.00 0.64 -25.11
N ILE A 70 -8.53 -0.21 -24.18
CA ILE A 70 -7.28 -0.95 -24.36
C ILE A 70 -7.44 -1.90 -25.55
N ALA A 71 -6.40 -2.04 -26.37
CA ALA A 71 -6.40 -2.93 -27.53
C ALA A 71 -6.68 -4.38 -27.13
N SER A 72 -7.49 -5.09 -27.92
CA SER A 72 -7.94 -6.47 -27.65
C SER A 72 -6.78 -7.45 -27.50
N GLU A 73 -5.69 -7.24 -28.24
CA GLU A 73 -4.53 -8.13 -28.26
C GLU A 73 -3.74 -8.08 -26.95
N ALA A 74 -3.90 -7.00 -26.17
CA ALA A 74 -3.32 -6.85 -24.83
C ALA A 74 -4.25 -7.33 -23.71
N CYS A 75 -5.46 -7.81 -24.04
CA CYS A 75 -6.49 -8.21 -23.09
C CYS A 75 -6.75 -9.71 -23.15
N GLY A 76 -6.40 -10.45 -22.09
CA GLY A 76 -6.84 -11.82 -21.89
C GLY A 76 -8.17 -11.87 -21.14
N VAL A 77 -9.19 -12.55 -21.69
CA VAL A 77 -10.48 -12.76 -21.03
C VAL A 77 -10.64 -14.22 -20.62
N TYR A 78 -10.69 -14.48 -19.31
CA TYR A 78 -10.73 -15.85 -18.78
C TYR A 78 -11.88 -16.69 -19.36
N ASN A 79 -13.09 -16.13 -19.40
CA ASN A 79 -14.29 -16.84 -19.88
C ASN A 79 -14.30 -17.10 -21.39
N GLU A 80 -13.47 -16.41 -22.15
CA GLU A 80 -13.37 -16.56 -23.62
C GLU A 80 -12.11 -17.35 -24.02
N SER A 81 -11.22 -17.62 -23.07
CA SER A 81 -9.97 -18.35 -23.31
C SER A 81 -10.23 -19.86 -23.44
N SER A 82 -9.53 -20.50 -24.38
CA SER A 82 -9.58 -21.95 -24.50
C SER A 82 -8.96 -22.65 -23.28
N PHE A 83 -9.40 -23.87 -23.01
CA PHE A 83 -8.83 -24.71 -21.95
C PHE A 83 -7.30 -24.88 -22.10
N GLU A 84 -6.81 -25.10 -23.32
CA GLU A 84 -5.38 -25.24 -23.62
C GLU A 84 -4.59 -23.97 -23.28
N THR A 85 -5.15 -22.80 -23.58
CA THR A 85 -4.52 -21.51 -23.23
C THR A 85 -4.41 -21.36 -21.71
N LEU A 86 -5.49 -21.66 -20.99
CA LEU A 86 -5.52 -21.55 -19.53
C LEU A 86 -4.57 -22.55 -18.86
N ASP A 87 -4.53 -23.79 -19.32
CA ASP A 87 -3.60 -24.82 -18.81
C ASP A 87 -2.14 -24.42 -19.06
N ASN A 88 -1.83 -23.85 -20.22
CA ASN A 88 -0.50 -23.31 -20.50
C ASN A 88 -0.13 -22.14 -19.57
N TYR A 89 -1.05 -21.21 -19.29
CA TYR A 89 -0.80 -20.12 -18.34
C TYR A 89 -0.55 -20.63 -16.92
N GLU A 90 -1.35 -21.60 -16.45
CA GLU A 90 -1.13 -22.22 -15.16
C GLU A 90 0.21 -22.96 -15.10
N ALA A 91 0.56 -23.71 -16.15
CA ALA A 91 1.83 -24.41 -16.23
C ALA A 91 3.04 -23.46 -16.18
N VAL A 92 2.99 -22.34 -16.92
CA VAL A 92 4.04 -21.32 -16.87
C VAL A 92 4.12 -20.69 -15.49
N GLY A 93 2.99 -20.30 -14.90
CA GLY A 93 2.96 -19.67 -13.57
C GLY A 93 3.52 -20.57 -12.47
N LEU A 94 3.10 -21.84 -12.42
CA LEU A 94 3.60 -22.82 -11.45
C LEU A 94 5.09 -23.10 -11.65
N LYS A 95 5.58 -23.09 -12.89
CA LYS A 95 7.01 -23.23 -13.16
C LYS A 95 7.80 -22.07 -12.56
N GLU A 96 7.38 -20.82 -12.79
CA GLU A 96 8.07 -19.64 -12.23
C GLU A 96 8.04 -19.64 -10.69
N ILE A 97 6.95 -20.12 -10.08
CA ILE A 97 6.87 -20.33 -8.63
C ILE A 97 7.90 -21.39 -8.18
N SER A 98 7.96 -22.55 -8.85
CA SER A 98 8.92 -23.62 -8.52
C SER A 98 10.39 -23.18 -8.66
N GLU A 99 10.63 -22.16 -9.49
CA GLU A 99 11.94 -21.57 -9.71
C GLU A 99 12.27 -20.44 -8.72
N GLY A 100 11.33 -20.05 -7.85
CA GLY A 100 11.53 -18.99 -6.85
C GLY A 100 11.58 -17.60 -7.46
N LYS A 101 10.90 -17.39 -8.59
CA LYS A 101 10.92 -16.13 -9.36
C LYS A 101 9.69 -15.25 -9.14
N VAL A 102 8.82 -15.64 -8.21
CA VAL A 102 7.55 -14.96 -7.94
C VAL A 102 7.58 -14.38 -6.53
N ALA A 103 7.10 -13.15 -6.40
CA ALA A 103 6.94 -12.46 -5.13
C ALA A 103 5.56 -11.77 -5.08
N VAL A 104 5.04 -11.56 -3.87
CA VAL A 104 3.75 -10.90 -3.61
C VAL A 104 3.97 -9.64 -2.78
N VAL A 105 3.56 -8.50 -3.33
CA VAL A 105 3.53 -7.23 -2.58
C VAL A 105 2.14 -7.00 -2.02
N LEU A 106 1.99 -7.18 -0.70
CA LEU A 106 0.71 -6.98 -0.02
C LEU A 106 0.55 -5.53 0.46
N MET A 107 -0.40 -4.82 -0.16
CA MET A 107 -0.79 -3.46 0.24
C MET A 107 -1.71 -3.49 1.47
N ALA A 108 -1.12 -3.53 2.68
CA ALA A 108 -1.84 -3.69 3.96
C ALA A 108 -1.91 -2.43 4.85
N GLY A 109 -1.55 -1.25 4.34
CA GLY A 109 -1.47 -0.01 5.14
C GLY A 109 -2.81 0.60 5.58
N GLY A 110 -3.95 0.06 5.11
CA GLY A 110 -5.27 0.58 5.47
C GLY A 110 -5.68 0.22 6.90
N GLN A 111 -6.04 1.24 7.69
CA GLN A 111 -6.66 1.02 9.00
C GLN A 111 -8.10 0.50 8.86
N GLY A 112 -8.51 -0.42 9.74
CA GLY A 112 -9.84 -1.02 9.75
C GLY A 112 -10.97 -0.11 10.25
N THR A 113 -10.76 1.20 10.33
CA THR A 113 -11.69 2.15 10.98
C THR A 113 -13.08 2.15 10.36
N ARG A 114 -13.20 2.00 9.03
CA ARG A 114 -14.50 1.87 8.35
C ARG A 114 -15.23 0.55 8.66
N LEU A 115 -14.51 -0.47 9.13
CA LEU A 115 -15.06 -1.74 9.59
C LEU A 115 -15.38 -1.73 11.09
N GLY A 116 -15.18 -0.60 11.78
CA GLY A 116 -15.46 -0.47 13.22
C GLY A 116 -14.41 -1.14 14.11
N VAL A 117 -13.21 -1.42 13.59
CA VAL A 117 -12.12 -2.05 14.33
C VAL A 117 -10.88 -1.17 14.35
N LEU A 118 -10.10 -1.28 15.42
CA LEU A 118 -8.86 -0.51 15.62
C LEU A 118 -7.61 -1.23 15.09
N TYR A 119 -7.74 -2.51 14.71
CA TYR A 119 -6.64 -3.33 14.20
C TYR A 119 -6.57 -3.29 12.66
N PRO A 120 -5.43 -3.72 12.05
CA PRO A 120 -5.26 -3.76 10.60
C PRO A 120 -6.35 -4.58 9.91
N LYS A 121 -6.82 -4.13 8.74
CA LYS A 121 -7.91 -4.79 8.00
C LYS A 121 -7.64 -6.28 7.72
N GLY A 122 -6.39 -6.68 7.50
CA GLY A 122 -6.04 -8.07 7.23
C GLY A 122 -6.30 -9.03 8.41
N MET A 123 -6.38 -8.52 9.64
CA MET A 123 -6.72 -9.30 10.84
C MET A 123 -8.24 -9.48 11.03
N TYR A 124 -9.06 -8.91 10.15
CA TYR A 124 -10.51 -9.00 10.27
C TYR A 124 -11.00 -10.43 10.03
N ASP A 125 -11.77 -10.97 10.99
CA ASP A 125 -12.52 -12.21 10.84
C ASP A 125 -13.88 -11.91 10.22
N VAL A 126 -14.11 -12.41 9.01
CA VAL A 126 -15.37 -12.29 8.27
C VAL A 126 -16.42 -13.34 8.71
N GLN A 127 -16.15 -14.08 9.79
CA GLN A 127 -17.03 -15.09 10.39
C GLN A 127 -17.31 -16.28 9.47
N LEU A 128 -16.29 -16.71 8.73
CA LEU A 128 -16.33 -18.03 8.09
C LEU A 128 -16.36 -19.13 9.17
N PRO A 129 -16.85 -20.34 8.86
CA PRO A 129 -16.85 -21.45 9.84
C PRO A 129 -15.49 -21.77 10.47
N SER A 130 -14.40 -21.42 9.78
CA SER A 130 -13.02 -21.61 10.26
C SER A 130 -12.48 -20.44 11.10
N HIS A 131 -13.19 -19.30 11.15
CA HIS A 131 -12.77 -18.06 11.83
C HIS A 131 -11.39 -17.52 11.40
N LYS A 132 -10.94 -17.88 10.20
CA LYS A 132 -9.66 -17.43 9.66
C LYS A 132 -9.71 -15.96 9.27
N THR A 133 -8.68 -15.22 9.63
CA THR A 133 -8.50 -13.84 9.20
C THR A 133 -8.19 -13.76 7.71
N LEU A 134 -8.36 -12.58 7.11
CA LEU A 134 -7.99 -12.34 5.70
C LEU A 134 -6.51 -12.65 5.43
N PHE A 135 -5.61 -12.31 6.36
CA PHE A 135 -4.18 -12.65 6.25
C PHE A 135 -3.95 -14.15 6.22
N GLN A 136 -4.61 -14.90 7.11
CA GLN A 136 -4.45 -16.35 7.14
C GLN A 136 -4.95 -17.00 5.85
N ILE A 137 -6.09 -16.56 5.32
CA ILE A 137 -6.63 -17.08 4.06
C ILE A 137 -5.66 -16.81 2.89
N GLN A 138 -5.04 -15.63 2.84
CA GLN A 138 -4.06 -15.29 1.81
C GLN A 138 -2.75 -16.10 1.97
N ALA A 139 -2.26 -16.27 3.19
CA ALA A 139 -1.08 -17.08 3.48
C ALA A 139 -1.27 -18.55 3.08
N GLU A 140 -2.42 -19.13 3.38
CA GLU A 140 -2.73 -20.52 3.01
C GLU A 140 -2.87 -20.71 1.50
N ARG A 141 -3.33 -19.68 0.76
CA ARG A 141 -3.32 -19.72 -0.72
C ARG A 141 -1.91 -19.72 -1.28
N ILE A 142 -1.01 -18.91 -0.72
CA ILE A 142 0.40 -18.88 -1.10
C ILE A 142 1.03 -20.26 -0.86
N GLN A 143 0.85 -20.82 0.34
CA GLN A 143 1.35 -22.16 0.68
C GLN A 143 0.81 -23.23 -0.27
N ARG A 144 -0.49 -23.17 -0.62
CA ARG A 144 -1.07 -24.12 -1.56
C ARG A 144 -0.44 -24.01 -2.95
N LEU A 145 -0.18 -22.80 -3.44
CA LEU A 145 0.47 -22.59 -4.74
C LEU A 145 1.91 -23.13 -4.75
N GLU A 146 2.66 -22.95 -3.66
CA GLU A 146 4.00 -23.55 -3.51
C GLU A 146 3.93 -25.09 -3.55
N SER A 147 2.99 -25.70 -2.81
CA SER A 147 2.78 -27.16 -2.88
C SER A 147 2.39 -27.64 -4.27
N MET A 148 1.51 -26.93 -4.97
CA MET A 148 1.10 -27.28 -6.33
C MET A 148 2.27 -27.20 -7.32
N ALA A 149 3.12 -26.18 -7.18
CA ALA A 149 4.31 -26.03 -8.01
C ALA A 149 5.34 -27.15 -7.73
N GLU A 150 5.53 -27.52 -6.46
CA GLU A 150 6.38 -28.65 -6.06
C GLU A 150 5.84 -29.98 -6.60
N GLU A 151 4.54 -30.25 -6.45
CA GLU A 151 3.87 -31.44 -6.98
C GLU A 151 4.07 -31.57 -8.51
N LYS A 152 3.97 -30.47 -9.25
CA LYS A 152 4.05 -30.47 -10.72
C LYS A 152 5.49 -30.53 -11.26
N HIS A 153 6.46 -29.91 -10.57
CA HIS A 153 7.82 -29.74 -11.09
C HIS A 153 8.89 -30.49 -10.27
N GLY A 154 8.52 -31.15 -9.17
CA GLY A 154 9.44 -31.89 -8.29
C GLY A 154 10.45 -30.99 -7.56
N LYS A 155 10.21 -29.68 -7.56
CA LYS A 155 11.11 -28.67 -6.99
C LYS A 155 10.31 -27.69 -6.15
N ARG A 156 10.71 -27.54 -4.89
CA ARG A 156 10.13 -26.55 -3.99
C ARG A 156 10.72 -25.17 -4.25
N GLY A 157 9.89 -24.26 -4.73
CA GLY A 157 10.16 -22.83 -4.75
C GLY A 157 9.41 -22.11 -3.62
N ALA A 158 9.85 -20.91 -3.28
CA ALA A 158 9.19 -20.05 -2.31
C ALA A 158 8.67 -18.80 -3.00
N ILE A 159 7.46 -18.36 -2.64
CA ILE A 159 6.91 -17.07 -3.03
C ILE A 159 7.34 -16.06 -1.97
N LEU A 160 8.09 -15.05 -2.39
CA LEU A 160 8.63 -13.99 -1.51
C LEU A 160 7.61 -12.91 -1.16
#